data_AF-A0A163XL22-F1
#
_entry.id   AF-A0A163XL22-F1
#
_cell.length_a   1.000
_cell.length_b   1.000
_cell.length_c   1.000
_cell.angle_alpha   90.00
_cell.angle_beta   90.00
_cell.angle_gamma   90.00
#
_symmetry.space_group_name_H-M   'P 1'
#
loop_
_entity.id
_entity.type
_entity.pdbx_description
1 polymer ?
#
loop_
_entity_poly.entity_id
_entity_poly.type
_entity_poly.pdbx_seq_one_letter_code
_entity_poly.pdbx_strand_id
1 'polypeptide(L)'
;MSNQPKSNQPKPITYALQDSEILELLAALPNTTMGRRYGFAFQLMATYGLKAADLRYLQVCSQESELWLRSRRHGAEHSGRSNKPCRLKALKVVSVEGIPQDWNLVRRVVLGERLPPLGNDSEADKHLELYLNDKAVWRQIQINARRTGQKAMVDSFCERYASSAHNLDRAMGNADEEC
;
A
#
# COMPACT_ATOMS: atom_id res chain seq x y z
N MET A 1 -19.95 2.33 -37.43
CA MET A 1 -19.72 2.07 -35.99
C MET A 1 -19.09 3.32 -35.41
N SER A 2 -19.85 4.10 -34.64
CA SER A 2 -19.41 5.41 -34.13
C SER A 2 -18.38 5.24 -33.02
N ASN A 3 -17.16 5.74 -33.24
CA ASN A 3 -16.16 5.92 -32.19
C ASN A 3 -16.58 7.12 -31.33
N GLN A 4 -17.13 6.87 -30.15
CA GLN A 4 -17.31 7.92 -29.15
C GLN A 4 -15.94 8.33 -28.58
N PRO A 5 -15.62 9.63 -28.47
CA PRO A 5 -14.39 10.09 -27.85
C PRO A 5 -14.40 9.74 -26.35
N LYS A 6 -13.33 9.10 -25.87
CA LYS A 6 -13.10 8.86 -24.44
C LYS A 6 -13.14 10.21 -23.72
N SER A 7 -14.04 10.37 -22.74
CA SER A 7 -14.18 11.64 -22.03
C SER A 7 -12.85 12.04 -21.40
N ASN A 8 -12.38 13.25 -21.68
CA ASN A 8 -11.09 13.79 -21.25
C ASN A 8 -11.11 14.25 -19.77
N GLN A 9 -11.81 13.50 -18.91
CA GLN A 9 -11.93 13.84 -17.50
C GLN A 9 -10.59 13.57 -16.80
N PRO A 10 -10.02 14.55 -16.07
CA PRO A 10 -8.77 14.34 -15.36
C PRO A 10 -8.92 13.18 -14.37
N LYS A 11 -7.92 12.30 -14.35
CA LYS A 11 -7.89 11.18 -13.40
C LYS A 11 -7.94 11.75 -11.98
N PRO A 12 -8.83 11.26 -11.10
CA PRO A 12 -8.91 11.77 -9.74
C PRO A 12 -7.59 11.54 -9.02
N ILE A 13 -7.18 12.52 -8.23
CA ILE A 13 -5.96 12.46 -7.41
C ILE A 13 -6.17 11.40 -6.31
N THR A 14 -5.26 10.43 -6.23
CA THR A 14 -5.28 9.42 -5.17
C THR A 14 -4.99 10.10 -3.84
N TYR A 15 -5.81 9.82 -2.84
CA TYR A 15 -5.59 10.29 -1.48
C TYR A 15 -4.43 9.55 -0.82
N ALA A 16 -3.51 10.24 -0.15
CA ALA A 16 -2.49 9.62 0.70
C ALA A 16 -3.07 9.44 2.10
N LEU A 17 -3.21 8.19 2.56
CA LEU A 17 -3.69 7.93 3.92
C LEU A 17 -2.77 8.55 4.96
N GLN A 18 -3.36 9.06 6.03
CA GLN A 18 -2.62 9.41 7.22
C GLN A 18 -2.30 8.15 8.04
N ASP A 19 -1.23 8.21 8.83
CA ASP A 19 -0.85 7.08 9.67
C ASP A 19 -1.93 6.75 10.70
N SER A 20 -2.54 7.76 11.31
CA SER A 20 -3.69 7.59 12.21
C SER A 20 -4.84 6.86 11.54
N GLU A 21 -5.19 7.20 10.31
CA GLU A 21 -6.26 6.54 9.55
C GLU A 21 -5.94 5.07 9.26
N ILE A 22 -4.68 4.76 8.95
CA ILE A 22 -4.23 3.37 8.78
C ILE A 22 -4.40 2.60 10.10
N LEU A 23 -4.00 3.19 11.23
CA LEU A 23 -4.09 2.55 12.55
C LEU A 23 -5.55 2.36 12.99
N GLU A 24 -6.40 3.37 12.81
CA GLU A 24 -7.84 3.29 13.08
C GLU A 24 -8.51 2.22 12.23
N LEU A 25 -8.17 2.17 10.93
CA LEU A 25 -8.70 1.16 10.02
C LEU A 25 -8.28 -0.26 10.43
N LEU A 26 -7.00 -0.45 10.77
CA LEU A 26 -6.47 -1.74 11.24
C LEU A 26 -7.12 -2.18 12.56
N ALA A 27 -7.32 -1.25 13.51
CA ALA A 27 -8.01 -1.51 14.78
C ALA A 27 -9.49 -1.87 14.60
N ALA A 28 -10.14 -1.33 13.56
CA ALA A 28 -11.53 -1.63 13.23
C ALA A 28 -11.72 -2.96 12.48
N LEU A 29 -10.64 -3.66 12.08
CA LEU A 29 -10.77 -4.94 11.43
C LEU A 29 -11.25 -6.02 12.41
N PRO A 30 -12.20 -6.89 12.01
CA PRO A 30 -12.67 -7.96 12.88
C PRO A 30 -11.52 -8.92 13.21
N ASN A 31 -11.45 -9.42 14.45
CA ASN A 31 -10.47 -10.43 14.86
C ASN A 31 -10.81 -11.86 14.36
N THR A 32 -11.18 -11.96 13.08
CA THR A 32 -11.40 -13.23 12.38
C THR A 32 -10.17 -13.62 11.59
N THR A 33 -10.10 -14.87 11.13
CA THR A 33 -9.02 -15.30 10.23
C THR A 33 -8.92 -14.39 9.01
N MET A 34 -10.04 -14.05 8.36
CA MET A 34 -10.01 -13.14 7.22
C MET A 34 -9.57 -11.73 7.62
N GLY A 35 -10.08 -11.19 8.73
CA GLY A 35 -9.68 -9.86 9.18
C GLY A 35 -8.19 -9.73 9.46
N ARG A 36 -7.57 -10.75 10.06
CA ARG A 36 -6.11 -10.80 10.23
C ARG A 36 -5.34 -10.85 8.91
N ARG A 37 -5.82 -11.62 7.92
CA ARG A 37 -5.17 -11.68 6.60
C ARG A 37 -5.24 -10.33 5.87
N TYR A 38 -6.40 -9.68 5.87
CA TYR A 38 -6.54 -8.35 5.28
C TYR A 38 -5.70 -7.31 6.04
N GLY A 39 -5.69 -7.36 7.37
CA GLY A 39 -4.80 -6.52 8.18
C GLY A 39 -3.33 -6.70 7.79
N PHE A 40 -2.88 -7.94 7.62
CA PHE A 40 -1.53 -8.24 7.16
C PHE A 40 -1.22 -7.62 5.78
N ALA A 41 -2.14 -7.74 4.82
CA ALA A 41 -1.99 -7.14 3.50
C ALA A 41 -1.86 -5.61 3.56
N PHE A 42 -2.73 -4.94 4.32
CA PHE A 42 -2.69 -3.48 4.45
C PHE A 42 -1.43 -2.98 5.17
N GLN A 43 -0.97 -3.72 6.18
CA GLN A 43 0.29 -3.45 6.85
C GLN A 43 1.49 -3.53 5.87
N LEU A 44 1.55 -4.58 5.04
CA LEU A 44 2.57 -4.71 4.00
C LEU A 44 2.52 -3.56 2.99
N MET A 45 1.33 -3.20 2.52
CA MET A 45 1.15 -2.09 1.57
C MET A 45 1.59 -0.75 2.15
N ALA A 46 1.19 -0.44 3.38
CA ALA A 46 1.55 0.80 4.07
C ALA A 46 3.06 0.91 4.34
N THR A 47 3.69 -0.20 4.76
CA THR A 47 5.11 -0.20 5.15
C THR A 47 6.06 -0.22 3.97
N TYR A 48 5.70 -0.87 2.87
CA TYR A 48 6.62 -1.10 1.73
C TYR A 48 6.18 -0.46 0.42
N GLY A 49 5.08 0.32 0.42
CA GLY A 49 4.59 0.99 -0.79
C GLY A 49 4.15 0.03 -1.89
N LEU A 50 3.56 -1.10 -1.50
CA LEU A 50 3.13 -2.14 -2.43
C LEU A 50 1.74 -1.84 -2.98
N LYS A 51 1.53 -2.11 -4.27
CA LYS A 51 0.18 -2.24 -4.83
C LYS A 51 -0.42 -3.59 -4.46
N ALA A 52 -1.75 -3.74 -4.60
CA ALA A 52 -2.39 -5.01 -4.24
C ALA A 52 -1.84 -6.20 -5.05
N ALA A 53 -1.57 -5.99 -6.34
CA ALA A 53 -0.98 -7.03 -7.20
C ALA A 53 0.45 -7.40 -6.78
N ASP A 54 1.23 -6.43 -6.28
CA ASP A 54 2.62 -6.65 -5.88
C ASP A 54 2.74 -7.61 -4.67
N LEU A 55 1.71 -7.65 -3.79
CA LEU A 55 1.65 -8.59 -2.65
C LEU A 55 1.83 -10.06 -3.06
N ARG A 56 1.42 -10.43 -4.28
CA ARG A 56 1.51 -11.79 -4.83
C ARG A 56 2.94 -12.23 -5.13
N TYR A 57 3.85 -11.27 -5.22
CA TYR A 57 5.23 -11.47 -5.66
C TYR A 57 6.25 -11.22 -4.56
N LEU A 58 5.78 -11.09 -3.31
CA LEU A 58 6.66 -10.95 -2.15
C LEU A 58 7.51 -12.21 -1.95
N GLN A 59 8.79 -11.98 -1.71
CA GLN A 59 9.76 -13.00 -1.36
C GLN A 59 10.61 -12.50 -0.20
N VAL A 60 11.16 -13.45 0.56
CA VAL A 60 12.18 -13.16 1.55
C VAL A 60 13.53 -13.56 0.94
N CYS A 61 14.48 -12.64 0.92
CA CYS A 61 15.86 -12.91 0.51
C CYS A 61 16.80 -12.55 1.67
N SER A 62 18.02 -13.12 1.65
CA SER A 62 19.08 -12.90 2.65
C SER A 62 18.68 -13.29 4.07
N GLN A 63 19.04 -14.52 4.48
CA GLN A 63 18.93 -15.03 5.88
C GLN A 63 17.66 -14.58 6.62
N GLU A 64 16.52 -14.55 5.92
CA GLU A 64 15.22 -14.20 6.50
C GLU A 64 15.06 -12.77 7.04
N SER A 65 15.90 -11.82 6.61
CA SER A 65 15.96 -10.46 7.16
C SER A 65 15.35 -9.36 6.28
N GLU A 66 15.12 -9.62 4.99
CA GLU A 66 14.70 -8.59 4.02
C GLU A 66 13.57 -9.05 3.11
N LEU A 67 12.61 -8.16 2.83
CA LEU A 67 11.58 -8.39 1.82
C LEU A 67 12.01 -7.87 0.46
N TRP A 68 11.67 -8.65 -0.56
CA TRP A 68 11.98 -8.40 -1.95
C TRP A 68 10.73 -8.61 -2.80
N LEU A 69 10.61 -7.85 -3.87
CA LEU A 69 9.62 -8.09 -4.91
C LEU A 69 10.26 -8.91 -6.03
N ARG A 70 9.70 -10.08 -6.34
CA ARG A 70 10.15 -10.86 -7.50
C ARG A 70 9.80 -10.12 -8.79
N SER A 71 10.66 -10.25 -9.79
CA SER A 71 10.38 -9.86 -11.17
C SER A 71 9.03 -10.43 -11.67
N ARG A 72 8.17 -9.55 -12.20
CA ARG A 72 6.89 -9.90 -12.80
C ARG A 72 7.18 -10.48 -14.19
N ARG A 73 7.19 -11.81 -14.33
CA ARG A 73 7.47 -12.50 -15.61
C ARG A 73 6.54 -12.13 -16.77
N HIS A 74 5.44 -11.41 -16.53
CA HIS A 74 4.53 -10.94 -17.58
C HIS A 74 4.37 -9.42 -17.52
N GLY A 75 4.79 -8.71 -18.59
CA GLY A 75 4.44 -7.30 -18.83
C GLY A 75 5.56 -6.25 -18.78
N ALA A 76 6.83 -6.67 -18.70
CA ALA A 76 7.96 -5.73 -18.72
C ALA A 76 8.07 -4.90 -20.02
N GLU A 77 7.54 -5.41 -21.14
CA GLU A 77 7.61 -4.71 -22.43
C GLU A 77 6.73 -3.45 -22.51
N HIS A 78 5.71 -3.33 -21.65
CA HIS A 78 4.71 -2.24 -21.75
C HIS A 78 4.70 -1.27 -20.55
N SER A 79 5.51 -1.50 -19.51
CA SER A 79 5.41 -0.75 -18.24
C SER A 79 6.70 -0.07 -17.78
N GLY A 80 7.81 -0.21 -18.49
CA GLY A 80 9.10 0.41 -18.13
C GLY A 80 9.69 -0.05 -16.79
N ARG A 81 9.09 -1.03 -16.11
CA ARG A 81 9.62 -1.61 -14.86
C ARG A 81 10.69 -2.65 -15.18
N SER A 82 11.84 -2.51 -14.55
CA SER A 82 12.97 -3.44 -14.65
C SER A 82 12.56 -4.85 -14.21
N ASN A 83 12.92 -5.85 -15.01
CA ASN A 83 12.65 -7.27 -14.77
C ASN A 83 13.57 -7.89 -13.68
N LYS A 84 14.17 -7.07 -12.82
CA LYS A 84 15.10 -7.50 -11.76
C LYS A 84 14.39 -7.51 -10.41
N PRO A 85 14.67 -8.49 -9.54
CA PRO A 85 14.22 -8.45 -8.15
C PRO A 85 14.63 -7.13 -7.50
N CYS A 86 13.73 -6.54 -6.72
CA CYS A 86 13.97 -5.26 -6.05
C CYS A 86 13.81 -5.44 -4.54
N ARG A 87 14.83 -5.01 -3.78
CA ARG A 87 14.76 -4.96 -2.31
C ARG A 87 13.75 -3.89 -1.91
N LEU A 88 12.84 -4.24 -0.99
CA LEU A 88 11.86 -3.32 -0.45
C LEU A 88 12.46 -2.57 0.75
N LYS A 89 12.31 -1.24 0.76
CA LYS A 89 12.64 -0.40 1.92
C LYS A 89 11.39 -0.22 2.76
N ALA A 90 11.54 -0.30 4.08
CA ALA A 90 10.44 -0.11 5.01
C ALA A 90 10.35 1.36 5.43
N LEU A 91 9.14 1.93 5.37
CA LEU A 91 8.79 3.17 6.05
C LEU A 91 7.69 2.84 7.06
N LYS A 92 8.04 2.89 8.35
CA LYS A 92 7.10 2.55 9.42
C LYS A 92 5.94 3.56 9.45
N VAL A 93 4.75 3.04 9.73
CA VAL A 93 3.60 3.84 10.15
C VAL A 93 3.86 4.31 11.57
N VAL A 94 3.62 5.58 11.90
CA VAL A 94 3.84 6.14 13.24
C VAL A 94 2.52 6.42 13.94
N SER A 95 2.46 6.24 15.26
CA SER A 95 1.30 6.66 16.05
C SER A 95 1.24 8.19 16.16
N VAL A 96 0.16 8.70 16.77
CA VAL A 96 0.02 10.14 17.05
C VAL A 96 1.08 10.65 18.02
N GLU A 97 1.63 9.77 18.86
CA GLU A 97 2.79 10.04 19.74
C GLU A 97 4.14 9.93 19.01
N GLY A 98 4.15 9.70 17.70
CA GLY A 98 5.36 9.56 16.90
C GLY A 98 6.05 8.20 17.04
N ILE A 99 5.39 7.19 17.62
CA ILE A 99 5.99 5.87 17.86
C ILE A 99 5.89 5.02 16.59
N PRO A 100 7.02 4.59 15.99
CA PRO A 100 7.00 3.74 14.81
C PRO A 100 6.44 2.35 15.12
N GLN A 101 5.46 1.90 14.33
CA GLN A 101 4.85 0.60 14.48
C GLN A 101 5.77 -0.51 13.98
N ASP A 102 5.97 -1.52 14.82
CA ASP A 102 6.68 -2.75 14.46
C ASP A 102 5.74 -3.95 14.42
N TRP A 103 5.32 -4.30 13.20
CA TRP A 103 4.41 -5.41 12.97
C TRP A 103 5.13 -6.73 12.66
N ASN A 104 6.47 -6.79 12.79
CA ASN A 104 7.28 -7.97 12.49
C ASN A 104 7.00 -8.56 11.09
N LEU A 105 6.79 -7.70 10.08
CA LEU A 105 6.28 -8.13 8.76
C LEU A 105 7.19 -9.12 8.04
N VAL A 106 8.51 -8.92 8.09
CA VAL A 106 9.48 -9.85 7.48
C VAL A 106 9.27 -11.25 8.06
N ARG A 107 9.28 -11.38 9.39
CA ARG A 107 9.09 -12.65 10.09
C ARG A 107 7.74 -13.30 9.78
N ARG A 108 6.68 -12.50 9.65
CA ARG A 108 5.34 -13.02 9.28
C ARG A 108 5.31 -13.58 7.86
N VAL A 109 6.01 -12.96 6.91
CA VAL A 109 6.19 -13.52 5.55
C VAL A 109 7.02 -14.81 5.61
N VAL A 110 8.11 -14.85 6.38
CA VAL A 110 8.94 -16.06 6.58
C VAL A 110 8.12 -17.23 7.11
N LEU A 111 7.27 -16.98 8.11
CA LEU A 111 6.38 -17.98 8.70
C LEU A 111 5.22 -18.38 7.77
N GLY A 112 5.15 -17.83 6.56
CA GLY A 112 4.12 -18.15 5.58
C GLY A 112 2.73 -17.64 5.99
N GLU A 113 2.65 -16.52 6.71
CA GLU A 113 1.37 -15.91 7.04
C GLU A 113 0.58 -15.62 5.75
N ARG A 114 -0.67 -16.09 5.71
CA ARG A 114 -1.45 -16.09 4.48
C ARG A 114 -2.02 -14.70 4.20
N LEU A 115 -1.85 -14.24 2.97
CA LEU A 115 -2.59 -13.11 2.41
C LEU A 115 -4.07 -13.46 2.19
N PRO A 116 -4.96 -12.46 2.08
CA PRO A 116 -6.36 -12.68 1.69
C PRO A 116 -6.43 -13.22 0.25
N PRO A 117 -7.58 -13.73 -0.20
CA PRO A 117 -7.74 -14.15 -1.60
C PRO A 117 -7.63 -12.95 -2.54
N LEU A 118 -6.46 -12.73 -3.13
CA LEU A 118 -6.18 -11.60 -4.01
C LEU A 118 -6.68 -11.79 -5.46
N GLY A 119 -7.23 -12.96 -5.82
CA GLY A 119 -7.61 -13.24 -7.21
C GLY A 119 -6.39 -13.28 -8.14
N ASN A 120 -6.54 -12.82 -9.38
CA ASN A 120 -5.42 -12.53 -10.28
C ASN A 120 -4.95 -11.07 -10.15
N ASP A 121 -3.94 -10.69 -10.94
CA ASP A 121 -3.32 -9.37 -10.88
C ASP A 121 -4.27 -8.19 -11.16
N SER A 122 -5.26 -8.35 -12.03
CA SER A 122 -6.25 -7.28 -12.31
C SER A 122 -7.41 -7.27 -11.32
N GLU A 123 -7.55 -8.31 -10.51
CA GLU A 123 -8.61 -8.45 -9.50
C GLU A 123 -8.17 -8.03 -8.09
N ALA A 124 -6.86 -7.99 -7.83
CA ALA A 124 -6.30 -7.74 -6.51
C ALA A 124 -6.83 -6.46 -5.86
N ASP A 125 -6.83 -5.33 -6.59
CA ASP A 125 -7.35 -4.07 -6.08
C ASP A 125 -8.84 -4.19 -5.75
N LYS A 126 -9.63 -4.80 -6.64
CA LYS A 126 -11.07 -4.98 -6.45
C LYS A 126 -11.37 -5.81 -5.21
N HIS A 127 -10.63 -6.90 -4.97
CA HIS A 127 -10.86 -7.76 -3.79
C HIS A 127 -10.53 -7.07 -2.47
N LEU A 128 -9.46 -6.27 -2.45
CA LEU A 128 -9.12 -5.46 -1.28
C LEU A 128 -10.14 -4.33 -1.07
N GLU A 129 -10.57 -3.66 -2.14
CA GLU A 129 -11.52 -2.55 -2.11
C GLU A 129 -12.91 -3.01 -1.65
N LEU A 130 -13.39 -4.17 -2.12
CA LEU A 130 -14.66 -4.74 -1.66
C LEU A 130 -14.65 -4.99 -0.15
N TYR A 131 -13.56 -5.55 0.38
CA TYR A 131 -13.43 -5.80 1.82
C TYR A 131 -13.39 -4.51 2.65
N LEU A 132 -12.72 -3.48 2.14
CA LEU A 132 -12.65 -2.17 2.79
C LEU A 132 -13.98 -1.43 2.78
N ASN A 133 -14.75 -1.50 1.68
CA ASN A 133 -16.04 -0.82 1.55
C ASN A 133 -17.10 -1.31 2.56
N ASP A 134 -16.89 -2.46 3.19
CA ASP A 134 -17.72 -2.95 4.28
C ASP A 134 -17.36 -2.33 5.65
N LYS A 135 -16.31 -1.51 5.75
CA LYS A 135 -15.86 -0.89 7.00
C LYS A 135 -16.33 0.56 7.11
N ALA A 136 -16.97 0.90 8.21
CA ALA A 136 -17.44 2.26 8.48
C ALA A 136 -16.29 3.27 8.47
N VAL A 137 -15.15 2.92 9.08
CA VAL A 137 -13.93 3.75 9.10
C VAL A 137 -13.45 4.06 7.68
N TRP A 138 -13.43 3.07 6.78
CA TRP A 138 -13.03 3.28 5.39
C TRP A 138 -13.96 4.24 4.65
N ARG A 139 -15.27 4.10 4.82
CA ARG A 139 -16.24 5.02 4.21
C ARG A 139 -16.05 6.44 4.73
N GLN A 140 -15.71 6.61 6.01
CA GLN A 140 -15.44 7.92 6.58
C GLN A 140 -14.18 8.56 5.97
N ILE A 141 -13.11 7.79 5.79
CA ILE A 141 -11.89 8.23 5.09
C ILE A 141 -12.23 8.64 3.65
N GLN A 142 -13.02 7.84 2.94
CA GLN A 142 -13.47 8.18 1.58
C GLN A 142 -14.27 9.48 1.53
N ILE A 143 -15.13 9.75 2.51
CA ILE A 143 -15.88 11.02 2.62
C ILE A 143 -14.91 12.18 2.85
N ASN A 144 -13.96 12.02 3.76
CA ASN A 144 -12.96 13.05 4.08
C ASN A 144 -12.08 13.38 2.87
N ALA A 145 -11.56 12.37 2.17
CA ALA A 145 -10.78 12.54 0.95
C ALA A 145 -11.56 13.27 -0.14
N ARG A 146 -12.86 12.98 -0.31
CA ARG A 146 -13.71 13.67 -1.30
C ARG A 146 -13.88 15.16 -1.00
N ARG A 147 -13.87 15.57 0.28
CA ARG A 147 -13.94 16.99 0.67
C ARG A 147 -12.72 17.77 0.20
N THR A 148 -11.58 17.12 0.03
CA THR A 148 -10.34 17.72 -0.51
C THR A 148 -10.16 17.49 -2.01
N GLY A 149 -11.19 16.98 -2.71
CA GLY A 149 -11.12 16.68 -4.14
C GLY A 149 -10.28 15.44 -4.49
N GLN A 150 -9.90 14.64 -3.48
CA GLN A 150 -9.13 13.42 -3.65
C GLN A 150 -10.03 12.18 -3.53
N LYS A 151 -9.49 11.03 -3.92
CA LYS A 151 -10.19 9.75 -3.82
C LYS A 151 -9.37 8.75 -3.02
N ALA A 152 -9.91 8.30 -1.89
CA ALA A 152 -9.36 7.16 -1.15
C ALA A 152 -9.72 5.85 -1.85
N MET A 153 -8.70 5.03 -2.12
CA MET A 153 -8.76 3.72 -2.78
C MET A 153 -7.71 2.81 -2.15
N VAL A 154 -7.69 1.52 -2.49
CA VAL A 154 -6.60 0.61 -2.08
C VAL A 154 -5.19 1.17 -2.38
N ASP A 155 -5.00 1.84 -3.52
CA ASP A 155 -3.72 2.49 -3.86
C ASP A 155 -3.32 3.61 -2.87
N SER A 156 -4.22 4.10 -2.02
CA SER A 156 -3.93 5.13 -1.01
C SER A 156 -2.92 4.70 0.05
N PHE A 157 -2.77 3.40 0.31
CA PHE A 157 -1.70 2.88 1.16
C PHE A 157 -0.32 3.05 0.51
N CYS A 158 -0.23 2.81 -0.80
CA CYS A 158 0.99 3.05 -1.58
C CYS A 158 1.28 4.55 -1.70
N GLU A 159 0.24 5.36 -1.88
CA GLU A 159 0.35 6.82 -1.95
C GLU A 159 0.86 7.41 -0.62
N ARG A 160 0.41 6.88 0.53
CA ARG A 160 0.99 7.20 1.84
C ARG A 160 2.49 6.95 1.86
N TYR A 161 2.93 5.76 1.45
CA TYR A 161 4.37 5.42 1.45
C TYR A 161 5.18 6.38 0.58
N ALA A 162 4.69 6.67 -0.63
CA ALA A 162 5.36 7.60 -1.55
C ALA A 162 5.45 9.02 -0.96
N SER A 163 4.37 9.50 -0.35
CA SER A 163 4.35 10.81 0.33
C SER A 163 5.34 10.85 1.50
N SER A 164 5.37 9.81 2.35
CA SER A 164 6.33 9.72 3.46
C SER A 164 7.78 9.66 2.99
N ALA A 165 8.06 8.90 1.91
CA ALA A 165 9.41 8.82 1.32
C ALA A 165 9.87 10.19 0.83
N HIS A 166 9.02 10.89 0.07
CA HIS A 166 9.32 12.22 -0.44
C HIS A 166 9.56 13.23 0.69
N ASN A 167 8.76 13.18 1.77
CA ASN A 167 8.95 14.06 2.91
C ASN A 167 10.25 13.77 3.67
N LEU A 168 10.63 12.49 3.79
CA LEU A 168 11.92 12.09 4.37
C LEU A 168 13.09 12.59 3.51
N ASP A 169 13.02 12.40 2.19
CA ASP A 169 14.06 12.88 1.27
C ASP A 169 14.21 14.41 1.35
N ARG A 170 13.12 15.17 1.46
CA ARG A 170 13.15 16.62 1.68
C ARG A 170 13.76 17.01 3.02
N ALA A 171 13.42 16.30 4.09
CA ALA A 171 13.99 16.57 5.42
C ALA A 171 15.51 16.31 5.45
N MET A 172 15.96 15.25 4.78
CA MET A 172 17.39 14.93 4.67
C MET A 172 18.13 15.89 3.72
N GLY A 173 17.53 16.26 2.59
CA GLY A 173 18.14 17.20 1.62
C GLY A 173 18.21 18.64 2.12
N ASN A 174 17.29 19.06 2.99
CA ASN A 174 17.36 20.36 3.66
C ASN A 174 18.34 20.38 4.85
N ALA A 175 18.79 19.22 5.33
CA ALA A 175 19.78 19.13 6.41
C ALA A 175 21.22 19.38 5.92
N ASP A 176 21.44 19.47 4.61
CA ASP A 176 22.73 19.75 3.99
C ASP A 176 22.97 21.27 3.72
N GLU A 177 22.01 22.16 4.04
CA GLU A 177 22.13 23.63 3.84
C GLU A 177 22.45 24.45 5.10
N GLU A 178 22.68 23.83 6.27
CA GLU A 178 23.17 24.53 7.47
C GLU A 178 24.52 23.95 7.94
N CYS A 179 25.62 24.49 7.38
CA CYS A 179 26.96 24.53 7.97
C CYS A 179 27.65 25.85 7.59
#